data_AF-A0A1I8AD49-F1
#
_entry.id   AF-A0A1I8AD49-F1
#
_cell.length_a   1.000
_cell.length_b   1.000
_cell.length_c   1.000
_cell.angle_alpha   90.00
_cell.angle_beta   90.00
_cell.angle_gamma   90.00
#
_symmetry.space_group_name_H-M   'P 1'
#
loop_
_entity.id
_entity.type
_entity.pdbx_description
1 polymer ?
#
loop_
_entity_poly.entity_id
_entity_poly.type
_entity_poly.pdbx_seq_one_letter_code
_entity_poly.pdbx_strand_id
1 'polypeptide(L)'
;MCMKLQQNASTTSPTTPKGQGSSAIQYKKGIEIHNMLRPANPNIRARKRFVMLTVSETLWTPPHSRILQKESPKHPGPDSSGSPRAIWTLWHLDPFAIWHLDPLALRTRGRASQSLLPFPMTRPALLLLLLPATFAFHFQHKLSSSVHPCDDFSGFVCNFADNPRGPQLTNQFEKKLNEDIENSGDPVFEFIKEELEKPEYDAELFEDGQMVGKLVARGRIFDPQLQISKEDKTFSLIFATERKLITCVFPKCPSFVQGTLLSYLKIVDSENLVNIEELTVSAQLNESHLPEGYGRPVTQQMVLETIDADENLKKYMEVVKWKVTVEKYSERFSESSKAIQSIFETIREEIVAGIQDKPSLSEIEKSDFIQLLQDTNLSFEQHSIDILTIDKALEDVKVATELATNQENLSKSVESILQPISLPEKVPTNPAAIFVSSEDIYSISAALPRGLKFGILTTRFINKLLSVLPTLDDSEGFQCYSEYFGSLGVASIDDTSNRSTLQYPDGNLKAPKGLLDVEGARAAVKVLLKERPFVHRRPRRSVDSQSVSVLNDLEWFFVGATLNFCDVKTESEILDDLENSPYPRSSIRGNAMIRQIVEFEEIFQCAEEDFMSHSKTCSVFV
;
A
#
# COMPACT_ATOMS: atom_id res chain seq x y z
N MET A 1 47.40 23.56 4.69
CA MET A 1 48.01 24.50 3.72
C MET A 1 48.47 23.68 2.52
N CYS A 2 48.07 24.09 1.31
CA CYS A 2 47.86 23.29 0.10
C CYS A 2 48.99 22.34 -0.37
N MET A 3 48.60 21.13 -0.80
CA MET A 3 49.38 20.29 -1.70
C MET A 3 48.89 20.47 -3.15
N LYS A 4 49.86 20.61 -4.06
CA LYS A 4 49.73 21.00 -5.46
C LYS A 4 49.34 19.82 -6.37
N LEU A 5 48.47 20.13 -7.33
CA LEU A 5 48.23 19.42 -8.58
C LEU A 5 49.48 19.40 -9.47
N GLN A 6 49.74 18.27 -10.13
CA GLN A 6 50.58 18.18 -11.33
C GLN A 6 49.76 17.61 -12.49
N GLN A 7 49.48 18.47 -13.46
CA GLN A 7 49.20 18.09 -14.84
C GLN A 7 50.53 17.91 -15.57
N ASN A 8 50.61 16.92 -16.46
CA ASN A 8 51.48 16.98 -17.63
C ASN A 8 50.84 16.21 -18.78
N ALA A 9 50.47 16.95 -19.81
CA ALA A 9 50.20 16.46 -21.15
C ALA A 9 51.48 16.60 -21.99
N SER A 10 51.80 15.61 -22.81
CA SER A 10 52.67 15.81 -23.98
C SER A 10 52.22 14.95 -25.15
N THR A 11 51.82 15.66 -26.18
CA THR A 11 51.56 15.32 -27.58
C THR A 11 52.62 14.46 -28.26
N THR A 12 52.18 13.51 -29.09
CA THR A 12 52.73 13.24 -30.43
C THR A 12 51.70 12.49 -31.30
N SER A 13 51.42 13.04 -32.49
CA SER A 13 50.93 12.32 -33.69
C SER A 13 52.09 12.36 -34.72
N PRO A 14 52.12 11.63 -35.87
CA PRO A 14 50.98 11.31 -36.74
C PRO A 14 51.00 9.90 -37.40
N THR A 15 49.87 9.46 -37.96
CA THR A 15 49.69 9.10 -39.39
C THR A 15 48.35 8.40 -39.64
N THR A 16 47.57 8.94 -40.58
CA THR A 16 46.36 8.35 -41.19
C THR A 16 46.72 7.20 -42.14
N PRO A 17 45.78 6.25 -42.37
CA PRO A 17 45.09 6.30 -43.66
C PRO A 17 43.57 6.07 -43.59
N LYS A 18 42.94 6.53 -44.68
CA LYS A 18 41.52 6.57 -45.02
C LYS A 18 40.87 5.18 -45.07
N GLY A 19 39.62 5.10 -44.60
CA GLY A 19 38.68 4.01 -44.89
C GLY A 19 37.25 4.49 -44.64
N GLN A 20 36.50 4.66 -45.72
CA GLN A 20 35.12 5.14 -45.78
C GLN A 20 34.13 4.08 -45.28
N GLY A 21 33.00 4.53 -44.71
CA GLY A 21 31.75 3.78 -44.69
C GLY A 21 31.08 3.69 -43.32
N SER A 22 30.34 4.73 -42.92
CA SER A 22 29.27 4.57 -41.92
C SER A 22 28.01 5.24 -42.43
N SER A 23 27.05 4.39 -42.78
CA SER A 23 25.67 4.71 -43.06
C SER A 23 24.99 5.24 -41.80
N ALA A 24 24.55 6.49 -41.84
CA ALA A 24 23.67 7.06 -40.84
C ALA A 24 22.30 6.38 -40.93
N ILE A 25 21.96 5.56 -39.94
CA ILE A 25 20.59 5.09 -39.71
C ILE A 25 19.86 6.22 -38.98
N GLN A 26 19.04 6.95 -39.71
CA GLN A 26 18.06 7.87 -39.12
C GLN A 26 16.94 7.06 -38.46
N TYR A 27 16.88 7.08 -37.14
CA TYR A 27 15.66 6.69 -36.41
C TYR A 27 14.65 7.84 -36.49
N LYS A 28 13.71 7.75 -37.45
CA LYS A 28 12.43 8.46 -37.40
C LYS A 28 11.48 7.65 -36.52
N LYS A 29 11.26 8.10 -35.29
CA LYS A 29 10.22 7.58 -34.39
C LYS A 29 8.89 8.20 -34.82
N GLY A 30 8.17 7.52 -35.72
CA GLY A 30 6.77 7.81 -36.02
C GLY A 30 5.90 7.10 -34.99
N ILE A 31 5.19 7.86 -34.17
CA ILE A 31 4.15 7.36 -33.27
C ILE A 31 2.87 7.25 -34.12
N GLU A 32 2.56 6.06 -34.60
CA GLU A 32 1.23 5.73 -35.12
C GLU A 32 0.39 5.12 -33.99
N ILE A 33 -0.64 5.85 -33.58
CA ILE A 33 -1.65 5.39 -32.63
C ILE A 33 -2.63 4.49 -33.40
N HIS A 34 -2.44 3.18 -33.31
CA HIS A 34 -3.43 2.22 -33.79
C HIS A 34 -4.49 1.97 -32.72
N ASN A 35 -5.68 2.53 -32.96
CA ASN A 35 -6.93 2.12 -32.30
C ASN A 35 -7.22 0.65 -32.62
N MET A 36 -7.02 -0.25 -31.66
CA MET A 36 -7.50 -1.64 -31.75
C MET A 36 -8.80 -1.81 -30.95
N LEU A 37 -9.91 -1.71 -31.66
CA LEU A 37 -11.18 -2.29 -31.26
C LEU A 37 -11.05 -3.82 -31.28
N ARG A 38 -11.33 -4.48 -30.16
CA ARG A 38 -11.38 -5.94 -30.03
C ARG A 38 -12.40 -6.54 -31.01
N PRO A 39 -12.06 -7.57 -31.79
CA PRO A 39 -13.06 -8.42 -32.43
C PRO A 39 -13.61 -9.43 -31.41
N ALA A 40 -14.94 -9.47 -31.29
CA ALA A 40 -15.64 -10.49 -30.53
C ALA A 40 -15.51 -11.87 -31.20
N ASN A 41 -15.18 -12.87 -30.39
CA ASN A 41 -15.05 -14.28 -30.73
C ASN A 41 -16.37 -14.88 -31.26
N PRO A 42 -16.42 -15.48 -32.48
CA PRO A 42 -17.63 -16.07 -33.03
C PRO A 42 -17.61 -17.59 -32.86
N ASN A 43 -18.04 -18.12 -31.71
CA ASN A 43 -18.37 -19.55 -31.59
C ASN A 43 -19.24 -19.88 -30.36
N ILE A 44 -20.50 -19.45 -30.36
CA ILE A 44 -21.54 -20.10 -29.53
C ILE A 44 -22.82 -20.28 -30.36
N ARG A 45 -23.21 -21.54 -30.55
CA ARG A 45 -24.41 -21.99 -31.28
C ARG A 45 -25.69 -21.49 -30.62
N ALA A 46 -26.55 -20.91 -31.45
CA ALA A 46 -27.90 -20.47 -31.13
C ALA A 46 -28.87 -21.62 -30.85
N ARG A 47 -29.72 -21.44 -29.83
CA ARG A 47 -31.12 -21.89 -29.85
C ARG A 47 -32.01 -20.66 -29.62
N LYS A 48 -32.53 -20.08 -30.71
CA LYS A 48 -33.56 -19.03 -30.68
C LYS A 48 -34.92 -19.67 -30.37
N ARG A 49 -35.60 -19.21 -29.32
CA ARG A 49 -37.07 -19.17 -29.25
C ARG A 49 -37.47 -17.71 -29.33
N PHE A 50 -38.29 -17.39 -30.33
CA PHE A 50 -38.93 -16.10 -30.52
C PHE A 50 -40.04 -15.91 -29.48
N VAL A 51 -40.01 -14.79 -28.77
CA VAL A 51 -41.20 -14.22 -28.13
C VAL A 51 -41.23 -12.75 -28.52
N MET A 52 -42.21 -12.38 -29.33
CA MET A 52 -42.59 -10.99 -29.62
C MET A 52 -43.23 -10.41 -28.36
N LEU A 53 -42.75 -9.26 -27.90
CA LEU A 53 -43.52 -8.38 -27.02
C LEU A 53 -43.40 -6.95 -27.54
N THR A 54 -44.54 -6.47 -28.03
CA THR A 54 -44.86 -5.07 -28.34
C THR A 54 -44.87 -4.25 -27.05
N VAL A 55 -44.17 -3.12 -27.04
CA VAL A 55 -44.20 -2.14 -25.94
C VAL A 55 -45.25 -1.09 -26.26
N SER A 56 -46.27 -0.97 -25.40
CA SER A 56 -47.18 0.18 -25.35
C SER A 56 -46.92 0.97 -24.08
N GLU A 57 -46.88 2.28 -24.22
CA GLU A 57 -46.78 3.28 -23.16
C GLU A 57 -47.89 3.13 -22.11
N THR A 58 -47.55 3.24 -20.82
CA THR A 58 -48.43 3.82 -19.80
C THR A 58 -47.72 4.05 -18.45
N LEU A 59 -47.76 5.31 -18.02
CA LEU A 59 -47.92 5.87 -16.67
C LEU A 59 -47.50 5.02 -15.45
N TRP A 60 -46.47 5.53 -14.75
CA TRP A 60 -46.00 5.11 -13.44
C TRP A 60 -46.84 5.69 -12.29
N THR A 61 -47.31 4.83 -11.39
CA THR A 61 -47.50 5.11 -9.96
C THR A 61 -47.00 3.89 -9.17
N PRO A 62 -46.42 4.05 -7.96
CA PRO A 62 -45.68 3.00 -7.29
C PRO A 62 -46.57 2.15 -6.37
N PRO A 63 -46.21 0.87 -6.15
CA PRO A 63 -46.38 0.36 -4.79
C PRO A 63 -45.26 -0.58 -4.29
N HIS A 64 -44.92 -0.35 -3.03
CA HIS A 64 -44.66 -1.30 -1.94
C HIS A 64 -44.14 -2.72 -2.24
N SER A 65 -42.90 -2.95 -1.77
CA SER A 65 -42.43 -4.09 -0.96
C SER A 65 -43.17 -5.43 -1.07
N ARG A 66 -42.50 -6.42 -1.69
CA ARG A 66 -42.65 -7.84 -1.34
C ARG A 66 -41.31 -8.57 -1.33
N ILE A 67 -41.04 -9.13 -0.16
CA ILE A 67 -40.01 -10.12 0.16
C ILE A 67 -40.26 -11.38 -0.69
N LEU A 68 -39.26 -11.84 -1.43
CA LEU A 68 -39.24 -13.16 -2.06
C LEU A 68 -38.20 -14.03 -1.34
N GLN A 69 -38.73 -15.04 -0.63
CA GLN A 69 -37.99 -16.17 -0.10
C GLN A 69 -37.33 -16.93 -1.26
N LYS A 70 -36.02 -17.20 -1.12
CA LYS A 70 -35.26 -18.00 -2.08
C LYS A 70 -35.31 -19.46 -1.64
N GLU A 71 -35.84 -20.32 -2.50
CA GLU A 71 -35.93 -21.76 -2.31
C GLU A 71 -34.53 -22.40 -2.27
N SER A 72 -34.30 -23.27 -1.28
CA SER A 72 -33.11 -24.12 -1.18
C SER A 72 -33.22 -25.35 -2.09
N PRO A 73 -32.13 -25.79 -2.74
CA PRO A 73 -32.14 -27.03 -3.50
C PRO A 73 -31.99 -28.27 -2.60
N LYS A 74 -32.69 -29.32 -3.01
CA LYS A 74 -32.83 -30.64 -2.38
C LYS A 74 -31.51 -31.41 -2.31
N HIS A 75 -31.20 -31.96 -1.14
CA HIS A 75 -30.21 -33.05 -0.96
C HIS A 75 -30.83 -34.41 -1.32
N PRO A 76 -30.07 -35.34 -1.95
CA PRO A 76 -30.31 -36.77 -1.85
C PRO A 76 -29.64 -37.36 -0.61
N GLY A 77 -30.31 -38.34 0.00
CA GLY A 77 -29.90 -39.08 1.20
C GLY A 77 -28.81 -40.13 0.97
N PRO A 78 -28.47 -40.90 2.02
CA PRO A 78 -27.10 -41.31 2.35
C PRO A 78 -26.78 -42.78 2.03
N ASP A 79 -25.49 -43.10 1.92
CA ASP A 79 -24.96 -44.42 2.27
C ASP A 79 -23.48 -44.38 2.67
N SER A 80 -23.15 -45.20 3.67
CA SER A 80 -21.83 -45.68 4.12
C SER A 80 -20.91 -44.78 4.97
N SER A 81 -21.09 -44.94 6.29
CA SER A 81 -20.07 -45.24 7.31
C SER A 81 -18.61 -44.77 7.11
N GLY A 82 -18.24 -43.71 7.84
CA GLY A 82 -16.86 -43.36 8.16
C GLY A 82 -16.82 -42.16 9.09
N SER A 83 -16.76 -42.40 10.40
CA SER A 83 -16.67 -41.36 11.44
C SER A 83 -15.41 -40.50 11.27
N PRO A 84 -15.54 -39.16 11.35
CA PRO A 84 -14.75 -38.44 12.34
C PRO A 84 -15.58 -37.46 13.18
N ARG A 85 -15.11 -37.27 14.40
CA ARG A 85 -15.66 -36.40 15.45
C ARG A 85 -15.86 -34.97 14.95
N ALA A 86 -17.11 -34.52 14.93
CA ALA A 86 -17.47 -33.11 14.82
C ALA A 86 -17.37 -32.44 16.20
N ILE A 87 -16.46 -31.48 16.34
CA ILE A 87 -16.53 -30.44 17.37
C ILE A 87 -17.26 -29.26 16.73
N TRP A 88 -18.49 -29.01 17.17
CA TRP A 88 -19.27 -27.85 16.77
C TRP A 88 -18.74 -26.59 17.48
N THR A 89 -18.30 -25.64 16.66
CA THR A 89 -18.64 -24.21 16.68
C THR A 89 -19.23 -23.62 17.96
N LEU A 90 -18.44 -22.76 18.62
CA LEU A 90 -18.91 -21.72 19.54
C LEU A 90 -18.06 -20.46 19.31
N TRP A 91 -18.32 -19.78 18.18
CA TRP A 91 -17.74 -18.47 17.87
C TRP A 91 -18.86 -17.59 17.30
N HIS A 92 -19.63 -16.98 18.20
CA HIS A 92 -20.34 -15.72 18.01
C HIS A 92 -20.73 -15.22 19.39
N LEU A 93 -19.78 -14.54 20.05
CA LEU A 93 -20.10 -13.58 21.10
C LEU A 93 -19.37 -12.29 20.72
N ASP A 94 -20.16 -11.35 20.24
CA ASP A 94 -19.78 -9.97 20.01
C ASP A 94 -19.56 -9.29 21.38
N PRO A 95 -18.35 -8.80 21.73
CA PRO A 95 -18.08 -8.19 23.02
C PRO A 95 -18.64 -6.76 23.15
N PHE A 96 -19.24 -6.17 22.12
CA PHE A 96 -19.55 -4.73 22.11
C PHE A 96 -20.97 -4.33 22.54
N ALA A 97 -21.80 -5.25 23.03
CA ALA A 97 -23.19 -4.96 23.39
C ALA A 97 -23.42 -4.65 24.90
N ILE A 98 -22.61 -3.83 25.56
CA ILE A 98 -22.97 -3.28 26.89
C ILE A 98 -22.39 -1.87 27.09
N TRP A 99 -22.92 -0.84 26.41
CA TRP A 99 -22.78 0.56 26.84
C TRP A 99 -24.02 1.36 26.43
N HIS A 100 -25.09 1.31 27.24
CA HIS A 100 -26.06 2.39 27.39
C HIS A 100 -26.75 2.22 28.75
N LEU A 101 -26.17 2.82 29.79
CA LEU A 101 -26.91 3.15 31.01
C LEU A 101 -26.61 4.60 31.38
N ASP A 102 -27.68 5.38 31.30
CA ASP A 102 -27.82 6.81 31.53
C ASP A 102 -27.77 7.11 33.05
N PRO A 103 -26.85 7.96 33.56
CA PRO A 103 -26.74 8.21 34.99
C PRO A 103 -27.39 9.55 35.36
N LEU A 104 -28.71 9.68 35.20
CA LEU A 104 -29.46 10.84 35.71
C LEU A 104 -30.79 10.42 36.35
N ALA A 105 -30.71 9.80 37.54
CA ALA A 105 -31.79 9.87 38.50
C ALA A 105 -31.31 9.58 39.92
N LEU A 106 -31.85 10.37 40.86
CA LEU A 106 -31.94 10.15 42.32
C LEU A 106 -30.92 10.87 43.20
N ARG A 107 -31.21 12.15 43.43
CA ARG A 107 -30.88 12.88 44.65
C ARG A 107 -32.16 13.02 45.49
N THR A 108 -32.27 12.25 46.58
CA THR A 108 -32.51 12.73 47.96
C THR A 108 -32.87 11.56 48.89
N ARG A 109 -32.04 11.39 49.93
CA ARG A 109 -32.31 10.56 51.11
C ARG A 109 -33.03 11.41 52.16
N GLY A 110 -34.05 10.82 52.78
CA GLY A 110 -34.50 11.12 54.12
C GLY A 110 -34.42 9.85 54.99
N ARG A 111 -33.48 9.88 55.95
CA ARG A 111 -33.37 9.16 57.23
C ARG A 111 -34.11 7.81 57.47
N ALA A 112 -33.31 6.80 57.84
CA ALA A 112 -33.18 6.24 59.21
C ALA A 112 -33.18 4.70 59.30
N SER A 113 -32.20 4.24 60.06
CA SER A 113 -32.14 3.06 60.94
C SER A 113 -32.00 1.65 60.37
N GLN A 114 -30.88 1.05 60.83
CA GLN A 114 -30.75 -0.31 61.40
C GLN A 114 -30.24 -1.43 60.49
N SER A 115 -28.92 -1.61 60.61
CA SER A 115 -28.22 -2.86 60.98
C SER A 115 -28.62 -4.14 60.27
N LEU A 116 -27.74 -4.62 59.37
CA LEU A 116 -27.35 -6.02 59.22
C LEU A 116 -25.92 -6.11 58.60
N LEU A 117 -25.19 -7.13 59.03
CA LEU A 117 -23.75 -7.41 58.91
C LEU A 117 -23.24 -7.68 57.46
N PRO A 118 -21.90 -7.73 57.24
CA PRO A 118 -21.25 -7.40 55.97
C PRO A 118 -21.11 -8.61 55.04
N PHE A 119 -21.44 -8.42 53.76
CA PHE A 119 -20.96 -9.29 52.69
C PHE A 119 -19.72 -8.66 52.03
N PRO A 120 -18.57 -9.35 51.93
CA PRO A 120 -17.40 -8.82 51.25
C PRO A 120 -17.59 -8.95 49.73
N MET A 121 -18.40 -8.07 49.12
CA MET A 121 -18.65 -8.04 47.67
C MET A 121 -17.77 -7.00 46.93
N THR A 122 -16.50 -6.80 47.31
CA THR A 122 -15.67 -5.73 46.70
C THR A 122 -14.37 -6.19 46.05
N ARG A 123 -14.21 -7.46 45.66
CA ARG A 123 -12.94 -7.94 45.06
C ARG A 123 -12.93 -8.49 43.62
N PRO A 124 -14.04 -8.75 42.89
CA PRO A 124 -13.91 -9.16 41.49
C PRO A 124 -13.69 -7.99 40.51
N ALA A 125 -14.10 -6.75 40.87
CA ALA A 125 -14.01 -5.60 39.96
C ALA A 125 -12.58 -5.01 39.83
N LEU A 126 -11.73 -5.15 40.86
CA LEU A 126 -10.36 -4.62 40.83
C LEU A 126 -9.38 -5.51 40.05
N LEU A 127 -9.70 -6.80 39.85
CA LEU A 127 -8.85 -7.73 39.09
C LEU A 127 -8.99 -7.53 37.57
N LEU A 128 -10.13 -7.04 37.09
CA LEU A 128 -10.37 -6.74 35.68
C LEU A 128 -9.69 -5.43 35.21
N LEU A 129 -9.37 -4.51 36.12
CA LEU A 129 -8.65 -3.26 35.82
C LEU A 129 -7.11 -3.41 35.84
N LEU A 130 -6.60 -4.59 36.24
CA LEU A 130 -5.17 -4.91 36.25
C LEU A 130 -4.76 -5.95 35.23
N LEU A 131 -5.69 -6.41 34.38
CA LEU A 131 -5.28 -7.08 33.16
C LEU A 131 -4.73 -5.97 32.26
N PRO A 132 -3.40 -5.85 32.06
CA PRO A 132 -2.90 -4.98 31.01
C PRO A 132 -3.71 -5.34 29.77
N ALA A 133 -4.24 -4.34 29.08
CA ALA A 133 -4.86 -4.55 27.78
C ALA A 133 -3.76 -5.09 26.87
N THR A 134 -3.56 -6.41 26.92
CA THR A 134 -2.59 -7.10 26.10
C THR A 134 -3.20 -7.07 24.74
N PHE A 135 -2.77 -6.09 23.96
CA PHE A 135 -3.12 -5.96 22.56
C PHE A 135 -2.73 -7.29 21.91
N ALA A 136 -3.72 -8.16 21.72
CA ALA A 136 -3.53 -9.42 21.05
C ALA A 136 -3.07 -9.07 19.64
N PHE A 137 -1.82 -9.41 19.33
CA PHE A 137 -1.30 -9.25 17.99
C PHE A 137 -2.19 -10.03 17.02
N HIS A 138 -2.87 -9.30 16.13
CA HIS A 138 -3.72 -9.90 15.11
C HIS A 138 -2.99 -9.88 13.78
N PHE A 139 -2.43 -11.02 13.40
CA PHE A 139 -1.82 -11.22 12.10
C PHE A 139 -2.91 -11.44 11.05
N GLN A 140 -3.22 -10.41 10.25
CA GLN A 140 -4.29 -10.49 9.24
C GLN A 140 -3.93 -11.38 8.06
N HIS A 141 -2.64 -11.59 7.81
CA HIS A 141 -2.14 -12.40 6.70
C HIS A 141 -2.41 -13.88 6.94
N LYS A 142 -3.08 -14.54 5.99
CA LYS A 142 -3.51 -15.93 6.14
C LYS A 142 -2.49 -16.89 5.53
N LEU A 143 -1.87 -17.72 6.35
CA LEU A 143 -1.05 -18.83 5.87
C LEU A 143 -1.95 -19.89 5.19
N SER A 144 -1.43 -20.55 4.16
CA SER A 144 -2.19 -21.56 3.42
C SER A 144 -2.50 -22.75 4.31
N SER A 145 -3.73 -23.25 4.23
CA SER A 145 -4.11 -24.53 4.83
C SER A 145 -4.02 -25.70 3.84
N SER A 146 -3.84 -25.41 2.55
CA SER A 146 -3.81 -26.40 1.47
C SER A 146 -2.41 -26.72 0.95
N VAL A 147 -1.42 -25.88 1.25
CA VAL A 147 -0.02 -26.08 0.87
C VAL A 147 0.78 -26.41 2.12
N HIS A 148 1.46 -27.56 2.14
CA HIS A 148 2.31 -27.92 3.27
C HIS A 148 3.61 -27.11 3.24
N PRO A 149 4.15 -26.66 4.39
CA PRO A 149 5.42 -25.92 4.45
C PRO A 149 6.60 -26.63 3.77
N CYS A 150 6.61 -27.98 3.75
CA CYS A 150 7.68 -28.78 3.12
C CYS A 150 7.50 -29.01 1.62
N ASP A 151 6.30 -28.73 1.06
CA ASP A 151 6.04 -28.85 -0.38
C ASP A 151 6.39 -27.56 -1.12
N ASP A 152 5.94 -26.42 -0.59
CA ASP A 152 6.18 -25.09 -1.15
C ASP A 152 5.98 -24.04 -0.05
N PHE A 153 7.07 -23.64 0.62
CA PHE A 153 6.98 -22.71 1.73
C PHE A 153 6.51 -21.31 1.32
N SER A 154 6.90 -20.84 0.14
CA SER A 154 6.48 -19.56 -0.42
C SER A 154 4.99 -19.59 -0.77
N GLY A 155 4.49 -20.69 -1.33
CA GLY A 155 3.06 -20.93 -1.51
C GLY A 155 2.29 -20.98 -0.18
N PHE A 156 2.86 -21.64 0.83
CA PHE A 156 2.31 -21.69 2.19
C PHE A 156 2.22 -20.29 2.83
N VAL A 157 3.29 -19.51 2.76
CA VAL A 157 3.34 -18.16 3.35
C VAL A 157 2.52 -17.19 2.53
N CYS A 158 2.83 -16.98 1.25
CA CYS A 158 2.19 -15.91 0.47
C CYS A 158 0.70 -16.16 0.26
N ASN A 159 0.29 -17.41 0.00
CA ASN A 159 -1.10 -17.84 -0.13
C ASN A 159 -1.97 -16.81 -0.89
N PHE A 160 -1.57 -16.47 -2.12
CA PHE A 160 -2.21 -15.39 -2.90
C PHE A 160 -3.71 -15.63 -3.18
N ALA A 161 -4.18 -16.88 -3.05
CA ALA A 161 -5.61 -17.21 -3.10
C ALA A 161 -6.42 -16.50 -2.00
N ASP A 162 -5.88 -16.44 -0.78
CA ASP A 162 -6.49 -15.74 0.35
C ASP A 162 -5.90 -14.34 0.59
N ASN A 163 -4.71 -14.05 0.05
CA ASN A 163 -4.01 -12.76 0.17
C ASN A 163 -3.72 -12.15 -1.22
N PRO A 164 -4.73 -11.78 -2.03
CA PRO A 164 -4.54 -11.37 -3.43
C PRO A 164 -3.76 -10.06 -3.61
N ARG A 165 -3.56 -9.28 -2.54
CA ARG A 165 -2.81 -8.01 -2.55
C ARG A 165 -1.40 -8.14 -1.96
N GLY A 166 -0.90 -9.37 -1.78
CA GLY A 166 0.39 -9.62 -1.15
C GLY A 166 0.40 -9.37 0.37
N PRO A 167 1.59 -9.30 0.98
CA PRO A 167 1.78 -9.17 2.41
C PRO A 167 1.25 -7.81 2.86
N GLN A 168 0.25 -7.86 3.75
CA GLN A 168 -0.51 -6.67 4.12
C GLN A 168 0.25 -5.73 5.06
N LEU A 169 1.46 -6.06 5.54
CA LEU A 169 2.11 -5.29 6.61
C LEU A 169 2.46 -3.85 6.17
N THR A 170 3.12 -3.72 5.02
CA THR A 170 3.42 -2.44 4.32
C THR A 170 2.13 -1.68 4.02
N ASN A 171 1.19 -2.35 3.34
CA ASN A 171 -0.10 -1.77 2.95
C ASN A 171 -0.97 -1.36 4.16
N GLN A 172 -0.84 -2.01 5.31
CA GLN A 172 -1.59 -1.68 6.53
C GLN A 172 -1.08 -0.40 7.17
N PHE A 173 0.24 -0.17 7.17
CA PHE A 173 0.78 1.09 7.65
C PHE A 173 0.32 2.23 6.76
N GLU A 174 0.51 2.11 5.45
CA GLU A 174 0.09 3.14 4.50
C GLU A 174 -1.41 3.38 4.59
N LYS A 175 -2.23 2.32 4.66
CA LYS A 175 -3.67 2.46 4.85
C LYS A 175 -4.00 3.20 6.15
N LYS A 176 -3.38 2.79 7.27
CA LYS A 176 -3.62 3.40 8.58
C LYS A 176 -3.18 4.87 8.61
N LEU A 177 -2.04 5.17 7.99
CA LEU A 177 -1.50 6.50 7.86
C LEU A 177 -2.42 7.38 7.00
N ASN A 178 -2.91 6.85 5.87
CA ASN A 178 -3.85 7.54 5.00
C ASN A 178 -5.19 7.80 5.73
N GLU A 179 -5.72 6.84 6.49
CA GLU A 179 -6.87 7.04 7.39
C GLU A 179 -6.57 8.13 8.43
N ASP A 180 -5.37 8.16 8.98
CA ASP A 180 -4.97 9.15 9.97
C ASP A 180 -4.78 10.56 9.40
N ILE A 181 -4.37 10.68 8.14
CA ILE A 181 -4.27 11.93 7.38
C ILE A 181 -5.66 12.47 7.08
N GLU A 182 -6.58 11.62 6.63
CA GLU A 182 -7.98 12.01 6.42
C GLU A 182 -8.59 12.57 7.71
N ASN A 183 -8.40 11.86 8.83
CA ASN A 183 -8.90 12.29 10.13
C ASN A 183 -8.14 13.47 10.74
N SER A 184 -7.05 13.94 10.11
CA SER A 184 -6.28 15.08 10.60
C SER A 184 -6.91 16.42 10.23
N GLY A 185 -7.83 16.45 9.25
CA GLY A 185 -8.41 17.69 8.74
C GLY A 185 -7.39 18.54 8.00
N ASP A 186 -6.47 17.91 7.26
CA ASP A 186 -5.42 18.60 6.50
C ASP A 186 -6.04 19.49 5.41
N PRO A 187 -5.73 20.80 5.38
CA PRO A 187 -6.41 21.77 4.52
C PRO A 187 -6.19 21.55 3.03
N VAL A 188 -5.03 21.01 2.62
CA VAL A 188 -4.78 20.68 1.20
C VAL A 188 -5.48 19.39 0.81
N PHE A 189 -5.49 18.39 1.70
CA PHE A 189 -6.24 17.16 1.45
C PHE A 189 -7.73 17.47 1.25
N GLU A 190 -8.33 18.29 2.12
CA GLU A 190 -9.71 18.75 1.96
C GLU A 190 -9.89 19.61 0.71
N PHE A 191 -8.97 20.52 0.38
CA PHE A 191 -9.05 21.32 -0.85
C PHE A 191 -9.02 20.46 -2.11
N ILE A 192 -8.13 19.47 -2.21
CA ILE A 192 -8.04 18.58 -3.38
C ILE A 192 -9.31 17.75 -3.47
N LYS A 193 -9.82 17.26 -2.34
CA LYS A 193 -11.11 16.56 -2.28
C LYS A 193 -12.24 17.45 -2.80
N GLU A 194 -12.35 18.70 -2.33
CA GLU A 194 -13.32 19.68 -2.83
C GLU A 194 -13.15 19.96 -4.33
N GLU A 195 -11.92 20.12 -4.83
CA GLU A 195 -11.64 20.33 -6.26
C GLU A 195 -12.01 19.13 -7.13
N LEU A 196 -11.84 17.91 -6.62
CA LEU A 196 -12.24 16.68 -7.33
C LEU A 196 -13.77 16.49 -7.31
N GLU A 197 -14.44 16.95 -6.26
CA GLU A 197 -15.90 16.94 -6.16
C GLU A 197 -16.54 17.96 -7.13
N LYS A 198 -15.87 19.08 -7.44
CA LYS A 198 -16.41 20.17 -8.29
C LYS A 198 -16.85 19.73 -9.68
N PRO A 199 -16.05 19.06 -10.53
CA PRO A 199 -16.44 18.72 -11.90
C PRO A 199 -17.65 17.79 -11.99
N GLU A 200 -17.73 16.78 -11.12
CA GLU A 200 -18.87 15.86 -11.09
C GLU A 200 -20.14 16.58 -10.62
N TYR A 201 -20.02 17.35 -9.55
CA TYR A 201 -21.10 18.17 -9.02
C TYR A 201 -21.59 19.21 -10.04
N ASP A 202 -20.67 19.87 -10.74
CA ASP A 202 -20.96 20.84 -11.79
C ASP A 202 -21.66 20.20 -12.99
N ALA A 203 -21.24 19.01 -13.42
CA ALA A 203 -21.87 18.28 -14.51
C ALA A 203 -23.31 17.89 -14.16
N GLU A 204 -23.54 17.38 -12.95
CA GLU A 204 -24.86 17.00 -12.46
C GLU A 204 -25.78 18.22 -12.30
N LEU A 205 -25.29 19.29 -11.66
CA LEU A 205 -26.01 20.56 -11.58
C LEU A 205 -26.36 21.12 -12.96
N PHE A 206 -25.45 20.99 -13.92
CA PHE A 206 -25.71 21.40 -15.30
C PHE A 206 -26.84 20.58 -15.93
N GLU A 207 -26.88 19.26 -15.74
CA GLU A 207 -27.98 18.40 -16.22
C GLU A 207 -29.32 18.73 -15.56
N ASP A 208 -29.34 18.97 -14.26
CA ASP A 208 -30.52 19.41 -13.52
C ASP A 208 -31.02 20.77 -14.02
N GLY A 209 -30.10 21.70 -14.20
CA GLY A 209 -30.36 22.97 -14.84
C GLY A 209 -31.00 22.76 -16.22
N GLN A 210 -30.45 21.87 -17.03
CA GLN A 210 -31.04 21.55 -18.34
C GLN A 210 -32.47 21.02 -18.24
N MET A 211 -32.78 20.23 -17.22
CA MET A 211 -34.13 19.74 -17.00
C MET A 211 -35.07 20.90 -16.65
N VAL A 212 -34.68 21.76 -15.70
CA VAL A 212 -35.44 22.92 -15.27
C VAL A 212 -35.69 23.87 -16.44
N GLY A 213 -34.66 24.23 -17.21
CA GLY A 213 -34.80 25.13 -18.36
C GLY A 213 -35.73 24.58 -19.43
N LYS A 214 -35.71 23.26 -19.70
CA LYS A 214 -36.68 22.59 -20.59
C LYS A 214 -38.12 22.70 -20.06
N LEU A 215 -38.32 22.52 -18.76
CA LEU A 215 -39.65 22.57 -18.14
C LEU A 215 -40.20 24.00 -18.14
N VAL A 216 -39.39 25.00 -17.81
CA VAL A 216 -39.79 26.42 -17.86
C VAL A 216 -40.11 26.84 -19.30
N ALA A 217 -39.25 26.52 -20.27
CA ALA A 217 -39.47 26.86 -21.69
C ALA A 217 -40.78 26.30 -22.25
N ARG A 218 -41.23 25.16 -21.73
CA ARG A 218 -42.49 24.50 -22.12
C ARG A 218 -43.69 24.97 -21.29
N GLY A 219 -43.51 25.92 -20.38
CA GLY A 219 -44.56 26.39 -19.46
C GLY A 219 -45.07 25.31 -18.51
N ARG A 220 -44.23 24.32 -18.16
CA ARG A 220 -44.59 23.21 -17.25
C ARG A 220 -44.37 23.55 -15.78
N ILE A 221 -43.45 24.46 -15.51
CA ILE A 221 -43.20 25.04 -14.19
C ILE A 221 -43.09 26.57 -14.34
N PHE A 222 -43.47 27.31 -13.30
CA PHE A 222 -43.50 28.78 -13.29
C PHE A 222 -42.44 29.41 -12.37
N ASP A 223 -41.71 28.57 -11.64
CA ASP A 223 -40.58 28.92 -10.78
C ASP A 223 -39.41 28.01 -11.17
N PRO A 224 -38.26 28.55 -11.63
CA PRO A 224 -37.93 29.97 -11.74
C PRO A 224 -38.64 30.70 -12.89
N GLN A 225 -38.83 32.01 -12.71
CA GLN A 225 -39.18 32.95 -13.77
C GLN A 225 -37.93 33.38 -14.54
N LEU A 226 -38.02 33.37 -15.87
CA LEU A 226 -36.95 33.75 -16.77
C LEU A 226 -37.36 35.01 -17.52
N GLN A 227 -36.54 36.06 -17.44
CA GLN A 227 -36.74 37.31 -18.19
C GLN A 227 -35.51 37.59 -19.03
N ILE A 228 -35.70 37.91 -20.31
CA ILE A 228 -34.61 38.24 -21.24
C ILE A 228 -34.81 39.67 -21.72
N SER A 229 -33.82 40.55 -21.48
CA SER A 229 -33.72 41.84 -22.16
C SER A 229 -32.71 41.73 -23.29
N LYS A 230 -33.21 41.80 -24.54
CA LYS A 230 -32.36 41.78 -25.74
C LYS A 230 -31.55 43.08 -25.87
N GLU A 231 -32.13 44.21 -25.49
CA GLU A 231 -31.48 45.52 -25.58
C GLU A 231 -30.31 45.63 -24.61
N ASP A 232 -30.49 45.15 -23.38
CA ASP A 232 -29.47 45.25 -22.34
C ASP A 232 -28.52 44.05 -22.31
N LYS A 233 -28.75 43.03 -23.15
CA LYS A 233 -28.07 41.73 -23.10
C LYS A 233 -28.10 41.11 -21.68
N THR A 234 -29.19 41.33 -20.96
CA THR A 234 -29.37 40.80 -19.60
C THR A 234 -30.35 39.65 -19.57
N PHE A 235 -30.05 38.68 -18.73
CA PHE A 235 -30.95 37.57 -18.43
C PHE A 235 -31.21 37.54 -16.93
N SER A 236 -32.47 37.53 -16.51
CA SER A 236 -32.84 37.40 -15.11
C SER A 236 -33.47 36.04 -14.83
N LEU A 237 -32.85 35.27 -13.93
CA LEU A 237 -33.34 34.01 -13.38
C LEU A 237 -33.86 34.29 -11.97
N ILE A 238 -35.16 34.51 -11.82
CA ILE A 238 -35.79 34.92 -10.56
C ILE A 238 -36.58 33.75 -10.01
N PHE A 239 -36.29 33.35 -8.78
CA PHE A 239 -37.08 32.33 -8.11
C PHE A 239 -38.04 32.94 -7.09
N ALA A 240 -39.12 32.23 -6.75
CA ALA A 240 -40.21 32.77 -5.94
C ALA A 240 -39.86 33.03 -4.46
N THR A 241 -38.79 32.44 -3.92
CA THR A 241 -38.35 32.62 -2.52
C THR A 241 -37.20 33.62 -2.41
N GLU A 242 -37.14 34.40 -1.31
CA GLU A 242 -36.08 35.39 -1.05
C GLU A 242 -34.68 34.74 -1.11
N ARG A 243 -33.79 35.32 -1.92
CA ARG A 243 -32.55 34.66 -2.36
C ARG A 243 -31.40 35.63 -2.59
N LYS A 244 -30.19 35.08 -2.61
CA LYS A 244 -28.95 35.80 -2.89
C LYS A 244 -28.90 36.13 -4.38
N LEU A 245 -28.78 37.42 -4.70
CA LEU A 245 -28.62 37.89 -6.08
C LEU A 245 -27.17 37.67 -6.50
N ILE A 246 -26.96 36.88 -7.55
CA ILE A 246 -25.67 36.65 -8.20
C ILE A 246 -25.74 37.29 -9.59
N THR A 247 -24.72 38.05 -9.95
CA THR A 247 -24.56 38.59 -11.30
C THR A 247 -23.27 38.05 -11.90
N CYS A 248 -23.36 37.39 -13.06
CA CYS A 248 -22.26 36.71 -13.73
C CYS A 248 -22.37 36.87 -15.25
N VAL A 249 -21.24 36.75 -15.96
CA VAL A 249 -21.26 36.54 -17.42
C VAL A 249 -21.49 35.05 -17.66
N PHE A 250 -22.30 34.67 -18.65
CA PHE A 250 -22.77 33.28 -18.83
C PHE A 250 -21.71 32.18 -18.63
N PRO A 251 -20.51 32.21 -19.25
CA PRO A 251 -19.50 31.16 -19.07
C PRO A 251 -18.93 31.06 -17.64
N LYS A 252 -19.16 32.08 -16.81
CA LYS A 252 -18.73 32.17 -15.42
C LYS A 252 -19.90 31.98 -14.43
N CYS A 253 -21.09 31.70 -14.92
CA CYS A 253 -22.24 31.46 -14.05
C CYS A 253 -22.19 30.06 -13.41
N PRO A 254 -22.88 29.80 -12.30
CA PRO A 254 -22.97 28.46 -11.73
C PRO A 254 -23.52 27.45 -12.75
N SER A 255 -23.03 26.21 -12.73
CA SER A 255 -23.34 25.18 -13.73
C SER A 255 -24.84 24.91 -13.89
N PHE A 256 -25.60 24.92 -12.80
CA PHE A 256 -27.06 24.87 -12.83
C PHE A 256 -27.69 26.00 -13.65
N VAL A 257 -27.22 27.24 -13.46
CA VAL A 257 -27.70 28.42 -14.20
C VAL A 257 -27.33 28.28 -15.67
N GLN A 258 -26.11 27.84 -15.97
CA GLN A 258 -25.67 27.59 -17.35
C GLN A 258 -26.57 26.55 -18.04
N GLY A 259 -26.82 25.41 -17.41
CA GLY A 259 -27.68 24.35 -17.95
C GLY A 259 -29.13 24.80 -18.16
N THR A 260 -29.67 25.56 -17.20
CA THR A 260 -31.01 26.15 -17.28
C THR A 260 -31.14 27.07 -18.49
N LEU A 261 -30.21 28.01 -18.62
CA LEU A 261 -30.16 28.98 -19.71
C LEU A 261 -30.02 28.33 -21.07
N LEU A 262 -29.03 27.45 -21.21
CA LEU A 262 -28.69 26.81 -22.46
C LEU A 262 -29.84 25.97 -22.98
N SER A 263 -30.51 25.22 -22.09
CA SER A 263 -31.65 24.38 -22.46
C SER A 263 -32.93 25.19 -22.72
N TYR A 264 -33.14 26.29 -22.01
CA TYR A 264 -34.27 27.20 -22.23
C TYR A 264 -34.16 27.90 -23.58
N LEU A 265 -33.01 28.53 -23.87
CA LEU A 265 -32.75 29.24 -25.12
C LEU A 265 -32.80 28.30 -26.32
N LYS A 266 -32.34 27.05 -26.18
CA LYS A 266 -32.48 26.03 -27.22
C LYS A 266 -33.94 25.78 -27.66
N ILE A 267 -34.91 26.05 -26.79
CA ILE A 267 -36.35 25.90 -27.10
C ILE A 267 -36.98 27.23 -27.51
N VAL A 268 -36.68 28.32 -26.80
CA VAL A 268 -37.36 29.62 -26.97
C VAL A 268 -36.69 30.53 -28.00
N ASP A 269 -35.39 30.36 -28.24
CA ASP A 269 -34.59 31.09 -29.23
C ASP A 269 -34.05 30.13 -30.30
N SER A 270 -34.95 29.44 -31.00
CA SER A 270 -34.59 28.42 -32.01
C SER A 270 -33.78 28.96 -33.19
N GLU A 271 -33.80 30.27 -33.42
CA GLU A 271 -33.04 30.96 -34.47
C GLU A 271 -31.64 31.40 -33.99
N ASN A 272 -31.28 31.15 -32.71
CA ASN A 272 -30.02 31.57 -32.09
C ASN A 272 -29.75 33.07 -32.26
N LEU A 273 -30.77 33.91 -32.07
CA LEU A 273 -30.64 35.36 -32.18
C LEU A 273 -29.89 35.95 -30.97
N VAL A 274 -29.82 35.22 -29.87
CA VAL A 274 -29.13 35.62 -28.65
C VAL A 274 -27.76 34.95 -28.59
N ASN A 275 -26.69 35.75 -28.60
CA ASN A 275 -25.35 35.26 -28.31
C ASN A 275 -25.22 34.98 -26.81
N ILE A 276 -25.35 33.71 -26.42
CA ILE A 276 -25.37 33.28 -25.02
C ILE A 276 -24.05 33.62 -24.29
N GLU A 277 -22.91 33.63 -24.99
CA GLU A 277 -21.59 33.88 -24.38
C GLU A 277 -21.42 35.33 -23.90
N GLU A 278 -22.17 36.27 -24.49
CA GLU A 278 -22.14 37.70 -24.14
C GLU A 278 -23.18 38.09 -23.09
N LEU A 279 -24.04 37.16 -22.67
CA LEU A 279 -25.12 37.48 -21.74
C LEU A 279 -24.58 37.77 -20.33
N THR A 280 -25.03 38.88 -19.77
CA THR A 280 -24.93 39.14 -18.33
C THR A 280 -26.16 38.54 -17.65
N VAL A 281 -25.95 37.55 -16.81
CA VAL A 281 -26.99 36.83 -16.10
C VAL A 281 -27.09 37.36 -14.68
N SER A 282 -28.29 37.75 -14.28
CA SER A 282 -28.66 38.05 -12.90
C SER A 282 -29.54 36.90 -12.38
N ALA A 283 -29.04 36.10 -11.45
CA ALA A 283 -29.74 34.94 -10.90
C ALA A 283 -29.98 35.10 -9.40
N GLN A 284 -31.21 34.88 -8.95
CA GLN A 284 -31.54 34.80 -7.52
C GLN A 284 -31.53 33.34 -7.09
N LEU A 285 -30.41 32.84 -6.55
CA LEU A 285 -30.26 31.44 -6.16
C LEU A 285 -30.44 31.25 -4.65
N ASN A 286 -31.05 30.12 -4.28
CA ASN A 286 -31.12 29.67 -2.89
C ASN A 286 -29.97 28.70 -2.67
N GLU A 287 -29.08 28.98 -1.71
CA GLU A 287 -28.00 28.05 -1.34
C GLU A 287 -28.59 26.68 -0.90
N SER A 288 -29.81 26.64 -0.33
CA SER A 288 -30.49 25.40 0.10
C SER A 288 -31.27 24.63 -0.98
N HIS A 289 -31.21 25.03 -2.25
CA HIS A 289 -31.82 24.28 -3.37
C HIS A 289 -30.80 23.77 -4.39
N LEU A 290 -29.53 23.99 -4.13
CA LEU A 290 -28.53 23.07 -4.63
C LEU A 290 -28.78 21.73 -3.91
N PRO A 291 -29.04 20.62 -4.62
CA PRO A 291 -29.35 19.36 -3.98
C PRO A 291 -28.25 18.98 -2.97
N GLU A 292 -28.54 19.01 -1.67
CA GLU A 292 -27.62 18.48 -0.66
C GLU A 292 -27.47 16.97 -0.90
N GLY A 293 -26.26 16.52 -1.24
CA GLY A 293 -25.91 15.10 -1.31
C GLY A 293 -25.87 14.46 -2.70
N TYR A 294 -25.60 15.23 -3.76
CA TYR A 294 -25.38 14.73 -5.12
C TYR A 294 -23.91 14.92 -5.56
N GLY A 295 -23.41 14.02 -6.39
CA GLY A 295 -21.98 13.72 -6.60
C GLY A 295 -21.63 12.30 -6.16
N ARG A 296 -20.80 11.57 -6.94
CA ARG A 296 -20.22 10.34 -6.36
C ARG A 296 -19.35 10.78 -5.19
N PRO A 297 -19.38 10.07 -4.06
CA PRO A 297 -18.44 10.35 -2.98
C PRO A 297 -17.04 10.21 -3.57
N VAL A 298 -16.28 11.32 -3.61
CA VAL A 298 -14.87 11.27 -3.98
C VAL A 298 -14.21 10.36 -2.96
N THR A 299 -13.73 9.23 -3.45
CA THR A 299 -13.11 8.25 -2.57
C THR A 299 -11.73 8.75 -2.18
N GLN A 300 -11.29 8.42 -0.97
CA GLN A 300 -9.93 8.69 -0.50
C GLN A 300 -8.87 8.29 -1.53
N GLN A 301 -9.08 7.15 -2.18
CA GLN A 301 -8.19 6.62 -3.22
C GLN A 301 -8.04 7.59 -4.39
N MET A 302 -9.12 8.26 -4.83
CA MET A 302 -9.08 9.24 -5.92
C MET A 302 -8.30 10.50 -5.54
N VAL A 303 -8.44 10.95 -4.29
CA VAL A 303 -7.67 12.10 -3.76
C VAL A 303 -6.18 11.77 -3.76
N LEU A 304 -5.81 10.59 -3.22
CA LEU A 304 -4.43 10.13 -3.19
C LEU A 304 -3.85 9.92 -4.59
N GLU A 305 -4.59 9.32 -5.52
CA GLU A 305 -4.15 9.16 -6.91
C GLU A 305 -3.92 10.50 -7.62
N THR A 306 -4.74 11.51 -7.31
CA THR A 306 -4.58 12.86 -7.86
C THR A 306 -3.34 13.56 -7.29
N ILE A 307 -3.11 13.41 -5.99
CA ILE A 307 -1.90 13.90 -5.33
C ILE A 307 -0.65 13.22 -5.92
N ASP A 308 -0.69 11.89 -6.08
CA ASP A 308 0.45 11.11 -6.58
C ASP A 308 0.79 11.42 -8.04
N ALA A 309 -0.19 11.88 -8.82
CA ALA A 309 0.00 12.30 -10.20
C ALA A 309 0.69 13.68 -10.36
N ASP A 310 0.70 14.52 -9.31
CA ASP A 310 1.36 15.83 -9.29
C ASP A 310 2.61 15.78 -8.39
N GLU A 311 3.80 15.93 -8.96
CA GLU A 311 5.08 15.83 -8.23
C GLU A 311 5.20 16.82 -7.06
N ASN A 312 4.57 17.99 -7.12
CA ASN A 312 4.63 18.98 -6.05
C ASN A 312 3.63 18.65 -4.93
N LEU A 313 2.41 18.23 -5.28
CA LEU A 313 1.42 17.76 -4.29
C LEU A 313 1.88 16.47 -3.62
N LYS A 314 2.57 15.60 -4.36
CA LYS A 314 3.23 14.41 -3.81
C LYS A 314 4.25 14.78 -2.74
N LYS A 315 5.15 15.74 -3.01
CA LYS A 315 6.10 16.25 -2.00
C LYS A 315 5.40 16.80 -0.76
N TYR A 316 4.32 17.55 -0.96
CA TYR A 316 3.49 18.04 0.14
C TYR A 316 2.92 16.89 0.97
N MET A 317 2.36 15.88 0.31
CA MET A 317 1.77 14.73 0.99
C MET A 317 2.81 13.91 1.74
N GLU A 318 4.04 13.82 1.24
CA GLU A 318 5.15 13.23 2.00
C GLU A 318 5.45 14.02 3.28
N VAL A 319 5.38 15.37 3.26
CA VAL A 319 5.50 16.21 4.47
C VAL A 319 4.34 15.98 5.45
N VAL A 320 3.11 15.89 4.96
CA VAL A 320 1.92 15.61 5.80
C VAL A 320 1.99 14.22 6.42
N LYS A 321 2.27 13.19 5.61
CA LYS A 321 2.53 11.82 6.06
C LYS A 321 3.57 11.82 7.16
N TRP A 322 4.66 12.55 6.96
CA TRP A 322 5.74 12.66 7.94
C TRP A 322 5.28 13.34 9.23
N LYS A 323 4.55 14.45 9.17
CA LYS A 323 4.01 15.13 10.37
C LYS A 323 3.11 14.20 11.17
N VAL A 324 2.11 13.61 10.53
CA VAL A 324 1.17 12.66 11.16
C VAL A 324 1.93 11.49 11.78
N THR A 325 2.96 11.03 11.07
CA THR A 325 3.87 9.98 11.53
C THR A 325 4.56 10.36 12.84
N VAL A 326 5.19 11.54 12.92
CA VAL A 326 5.83 12.02 14.17
C VAL A 326 4.82 12.20 15.30
N GLU A 327 3.72 12.89 15.05
CA GLU A 327 2.76 13.27 16.09
C GLU A 327 2.06 12.07 16.70
N LYS A 328 1.63 11.11 15.87
CA LYS A 328 0.87 9.94 16.33
C LYS A 328 1.75 8.76 16.74
N TYR A 329 2.97 8.65 16.21
CA TYR A 329 3.77 7.42 16.31
C TYR A 329 5.18 7.60 16.90
N SER A 330 5.62 8.82 17.26
CA SER A 330 6.96 9.09 17.83
C SER A 330 7.37 8.20 19.00
N GLU A 331 6.49 7.99 19.99
CA GLU A 331 6.80 7.10 21.14
C GLU A 331 7.04 5.66 20.69
N ARG A 332 6.20 5.15 19.78
CA ARG A 332 6.33 3.80 19.22
C ARG A 332 7.59 3.66 18.37
N PHE A 333 7.99 4.73 17.68
CA PHE A 333 9.24 4.75 16.93
C PHE A 333 10.45 4.63 17.84
N SER A 334 10.46 5.30 19.00
CA SER A 334 11.60 5.17 19.92
C SER A 334 11.81 3.73 20.39
N GLU A 335 10.74 3.01 20.73
CA GLU A 335 10.81 1.61 21.16
C GLU A 335 11.20 0.69 20.00
N SER A 336 10.53 0.84 18.85
CA SER A 336 10.75 0.00 17.68
C SER A 336 12.15 0.21 17.10
N SER A 337 12.66 1.45 17.04
CA SER A 337 14.04 1.73 16.62
C SER A 337 15.08 1.11 17.54
N LYS A 338 14.85 1.11 18.86
CA LYS A 338 15.73 0.38 19.80
C LYS A 338 15.71 -1.12 19.56
N ALA A 339 14.54 -1.70 19.28
CA ALA A 339 14.42 -3.11 18.96
C ALA A 339 15.14 -3.45 17.64
N ILE A 340 14.97 -2.63 16.60
CA ILE A 340 15.66 -2.77 15.31
C ILE A 340 17.17 -2.69 15.49
N GLN A 341 17.66 -1.68 16.22
CA GLN A 341 19.08 -1.54 16.51
C GLN A 341 19.60 -2.78 17.23
N SER A 342 18.91 -3.23 18.29
CA SER A 342 19.33 -4.42 19.04
C SER A 342 19.43 -5.65 18.15
N ILE A 343 18.44 -5.90 17.29
CA ILE A 343 18.44 -7.07 16.38
C ILE A 343 19.58 -6.96 15.36
N PHE A 344 19.76 -5.78 14.77
CA PHE A 344 20.83 -5.51 13.81
C PHE A 344 22.20 -5.76 14.43
N GLU A 345 22.44 -5.26 15.64
CA GLU A 345 23.71 -5.44 16.35
C GLU A 345 24.00 -6.91 16.63
N THR A 346 23.02 -7.66 17.15
CA THR A 346 23.23 -9.08 17.45
C THR A 346 23.49 -9.91 16.19
N ILE A 347 22.81 -9.62 15.07
CA ILE A 347 23.09 -10.31 13.81
C ILE A 347 24.46 -9.90 13.24
N ARG A 348 24.84 -8.62 13.35
CA ARG A 348 26.16 -8.14 12.94
C ARG A 348 27.27 -8.85 13.71
N GLU A 349 27.13 -8.98 15.03
CA GLU A 349 28.06 -9.73 15.87
C GLU A 349 28.18 -11.20 15.44
N GLU A 350 27.06 -11.84 15.09
CA GLU A 350 27.06 -13.22 14.59
C GLU A 350 27.80 -13.35 13.24
N ILE A 351 27.60 -12.39 12.33
CA ILE A 351 28.30 -12.36 11.03
C ILE A 351 29.81 -12.16 11.26
N VAL A 352 30.20 -11.25 12.15
CA VAL A 352 31.61 -11.02 12.52
C VAL A 352 32.24 -12.29 13.07
N ALA A 353 31.53 -13.02 13.95
CA ALA A 353 32.00 -14.30 14.46
C ALA A 353 32.18 -15.34 13.34
N GLY A 354 31.21 -15.43 12.41
CA GLY A 354 31.30 -16.32 11.24
C GLY A 354 32.53 -16.03 10.35
N ILE A 355 32.81 -14.75 10.09
CA ILE A 355 33.98 -14.32 9.30
C ILE A 355 35.29 -14.66 10.03
N GLN A 356 35.36 -14.42 11.34
CA GLN A 356 36.55 -14.70 12.15
C GLN A 356 36.93 -16.19 12.11
N ASP A 357 35.92 -17.06 12.18
CA ASP A 357 36.06 -18.51 12.19
C ASP A 357 36.27 -19.13 10.80
N LYS A 358 36.15 -18.34 9.71
CA LYS A 358 36.25 -18.84 8.34
C LYS A 358 37.71 -19.16 7.96
N PRO A 359 38.08 -20.43 7.69
CA PRO A 359 39.47 -20.79 7.39
C PRO A 359 39.91 -20.42 5.97
N SER A 360 38.97 -20.18 5.05
CA SER A 360 39.25 -19.84 3.66
C SER A 360 39.65 -18.38 3.45
N LEU A 361 39.46 -17.51 4.46
CA LEU A 361 39.85 -16.11 4.42
C LEU A 361 41.21 -15.92 5.09
N SER A 362 42.07 -15.10 4.48
CA SER A 362 43.30 -14.65 5.12
C SER A 362 43.00 -13.71 6.30
N GLU A 363 43.92 -13.59 7.25
CA GLU A 363 43.76 -12.69 8.41
C GLU A 363 43.61 -11.22 8.01
N ILE A 364 44.19 -10.82 6.87
CA ILE A 364 44.02 -9.46 6.32
C ILE A 364 42.57 -9.28 5.83
N GLU A 365 42.06 -10.21 5.02
CA GLU A 365 40.67 -10.16 4.54
C GLU A 365 39.66 -10.17 5.69
N LYS A 366 39.88 -11.01 6.71
CA LYS A 366 39.04 -11.03 7.92
C LYS A 366 39.02 -9.67 8.59
N SER A 367 40.20 -9.07 8.82
CA SER A 367 40.32 -7.76 9.46
C SER A 367 39.59 -6.68 8.65
N ASP A 368 39.77 -6.66 7.32
CA ASP A 368 39.15 -5.68 6.44
C ASP A 368 37.62 -5.83 6.43
N PHE A 369 37.11 -7.06 6.36
CA PHE A 369 35.68 -7.33 6.34
C PHE A 369 35.02 -6.96 7.67
N ILE A 370 35.66 -7.31 8.80
CA ILE A 370 35.16 -6.97 10.13
C ILE A 370 35.12 -5.44 10.30
N GLN A 371 36.15 -4.73 9.85
CA GLN A 371 36.18 -3.26 9.93
C GLN A 371 35.04 -2.64 9.11
N LEU A 372 34.79 -3.11 7.89
CA LEU A 372 33.68 -2.64 7.05
C LEU A 372 32.31 -2.85 7.73
N LEU A 373 32.10 -4.00 8.38
CA LEU A 373 30.87 -4.27 9.12
C LEU A 373 30.73 -3.37 10.36
N GLN A 374 31.83 -3.12 11.08
CA GLN A 374 31.82 -2.26 12.27
C GLN A 374 31.58 -0.78 11.92
N ASP A 375 32.10 -0.32 10.80
CA ASP A 375 31.88 1.04 10.28
C ASP A 375 30.44 1.24 9.75
N THR A 376 29.78 0.13 9.39
CA THR A 376 28.40 0.13 8.93
C THR A 376 27.44 0.30 10.10
N ASN A 377 26.63 1.36 10.06
CA ASN A 377 25.69 1.69 11.13
C ASN A 377 24.28 1.87 10.58
N LEU A 378 23.27 1.63 11.41
CA LEU A 378 21.90 2.03 11.06
C LEU A 378 21.76 3.54 11.19
N SER A 379 21.24 4.17 10.14
CA SER A 379 20.70 5.51 10.20
C SER A 379 19.19 5.39 10.15
N PHE A 380 18.54 5.61 11.28
CA PHE A 380 17.10 5.81 11.27
C PHE A 380 16.80 7.10 10.51
N GLU A 381 15.67 7.12 9.83
CA GLU A 381 15.04 8.35 9.38
C GLU A 381 14.84 9.23 10.62
N GLN A 382 15.85 10.06 10.90
CA GLN A 382 15.78 11.00 12.00
C GLN A 382 14.79 12.05 11.57
N HIS A 383 13.75 12.19 12.37
CA HIS A 383 12.76 13.22 12.16
C HIS A 383 13.34 14.54 12.69
N SER A 384 14.47 14.98 12.11
CA SER A 384 15.25 16.13 12.54
C SER A 384 14.69 17.44 11.99
N ILE A 385 13.71 17.36 11.08
CA ILE A 385 12.92 18.53 10.71
C ILE A 385 12.16 18.95 11.96
N ASP A 386 12.39 20.16 12.42
CA ASP A 386 11.65 20.71 13.55
C ASP A 386 10.16 20.71 13.18
N ILE A 387 9.32 20.07 14.01
CA ILE A 387 7.86 20.07 13.82
C ILE A 387 7.35 21.49 13.64
N LEU A 388 7.97 22.48 14.31
CA LEU A 388 7.64 23.90 14.16
C LEU A 388 7.92 24.43 12.73
N THR A 389 8.96 23.92 12.07
CA THR A 389 9.27 24.28 10.67
C THR A 389 8.21 23.71 9.73
N ILE A 390 7.75 22.48 9.99
CA ILE A 390 6.68 21.86 9.20
C ILE A 390 5.35 22.54 9.47
N ASP A 391 5.00 22.81 10.73
CA ASP A 391 3.78 23.53 11.09
C ASP A 391 3.70 24.88 10.40
N LYS A 392 4.82 25.62 10.39
CA LYS A 392 4.90 26.89 9.69
C LYS A 392 4.67 26.72 8.19
N ALA A 393 5.33 25.76 7.55
CA ALA A 393 5.17 25.52 6.13
C ALA A 393 3.74 25.07 5.77
N LEU A 394 3.12 24.23 6.59
CA LEU A 394 1.73 23.79 6.40
C LEU A 394 0.76 24.95 6.59
N GLU A 395 1.01 25.86 7.53
CA GLU A 395 0.22 27.09 7.67
C GLU A 395 0.37 28.01 6.44
N ASP A 396 1.60 28.17 5.93
CA ASP A 396 1.85 28.93 4.70
C ASP A 396 1.13 28.28 3.49
N VAL A 397 1.14 26.95 3.39
CA VAL A 397 0.40 26.21 2.34
C VAL A 397 -1.10 26.37 2.51
N LYS A 398 -1.64 26.36 3.73
CA LYS A 398 -3.06 26.60 3.99
C LYS A 398 -3.48 27.99 3.48
N VAL A 399 -2.70 29.03 3.77
CA VAL A 399 -2.94 30.38 3.24
C VAL A 399 -2.89 30.38 1.71
N ALA A 400 -1.92 29.70 1.10
CA ALA A 400 -1.85 29.57 -0.35
C ALA A 400 -3.05 28.82 -0.95
N THR A 401 -3.59 27.84 -0.22
CA THR A 401 -4.75 27.04 -0.60
C THR A 401 -6.03 27.88 -0.61
N GLU A 402 -6.24 28.73 0.40
CA GLU A 402 -7.36 29.68 0.45
C GLU A 402 -7.31 30.71 -0.69
N LEU A 403 -6.12 31.00 -1.22
CA LEU A 403 -5.90 31.94 -2.33
C LEU A 403 -5.89 31.26 -3.70
N ALA A 404 -5.79 29.94 -3.76
CA ALA A 404 -5.68 29.21 -5.01
C ALA A 404 -7.03 29.16 -5.73
N THR A 405 -7.05 29.60 -6.99
CA THR A 405 -8.25 29.56 -7.83
C THR A 405 -8.39 28.26 -8.63
N ASN A 406 -7.34 27.44 -8.66
CA ASN A 406 -7.27 26.15 -9.34
C ASN A 406 -6.04 25.34 -8.84
N GLN A 407 -5.99 24.06 -9.21
CA GLN A 407 -4.91 23.12 -8.85
C GLN A 407 -3.52 23.57 -9.34
N GLU A 408 -3.40 24.16 -10.54
CA GLU A 408 -2.09 24.57 -11.08
C GLU A 408 -1.46 25.70 -10.24
N ASN A 409 -2.27 26.66 -9.81
CA ASN A 409 -1.83 27.75 -8.94
C ASN A 409 -1.46 27.23 -7.54
N LEU A 410 -2.19 26.23 -7.03
CA LEU A 410 -1.84 25.57 -5.78
C LEU A 410 -0.49 24.86 -5.89
N SER A 411 -0.30 24.03 -6.92
CA SER A 411 0.93 23.26 -7.14
C SER A 411 2.18 24.15 -7.18
N LYS A 412 2.13 25.28 -7.89
CA LYS A 412 3.21 26.28 -7.93
C LYS A 412 3.49 26.94 -6.58
N SER A 413 2.43 27.23 -5.82
CA SER A 413 2.55 27.86 -4.50
C SER A 413 3.15 26.88 -3.49
N VAL A 414 2.69 25.64 -3.51
CA VAL A 414 3.23 24.52 -2.70
C VAL A 414 4.71 24.32 -2.99
N GLU A 415 5.12 24.30 -4.26
CA GLU A 415 6.54 24.16 -4.63
C GLU A 415 7.40 25.27 -4.02
N SER A 416 6.96 26.53 -4.12
CA SER A 416 7.70 27.67 -3.56
C SER A 416 7.79 27.62 -2.03
N ILE A 417 6.76 27.10 -1.35
CA ILE A 417 6.71 27.04 0.12
C ILE A 417 7.54 25.86 0.65
N LEU A 418 7.52 24.73 -0.07
CA LEU A 418 8.25 23.52 0.34
C LEU A 418 9.70 23.51 -0.10
N GLN A 419 10.12 24.37 -1.05
CA GLN A 419 11.52 24.46 -1.49
C GLN A 419 12.56 24.60 -0.35
N PRO A 420 12.31 25.36 0.73
CA PRO A 420 13.22 25.45 1.88
C PRO A 420 13.23 24.19 2.76
N ILE A 421 12.20 23.35 2.68
CA ILE A 421 12.15 22.08 3.38
C ILE A 421 12.91 21.08 2.52
N SER A 422 14.21 20.96 2.77
CA SER A 422 14.94 19.80 2.31
C SER A 422 14.34 18.58 3.01
N LEU A 423 13.44 17.88 2.31
CA LEU A 423 13.10 16.51 2.70
C LEU A 423 14.42 15.76 2.88
N PRO A 424 14.60 14.99 3.96
CA PRO A 424 15.83 14.25 4.18
C PRO A 424 16.15 13.52 2.88
N GLU A 425 17.28 13.85 2.27
CA GLU A 425 17.71 13.15 1.06
C GLU A 425 17.73 11.66 1.44
N LYS A 426 16.98 10.84 0.69
CA LYS A 426 16.90 9.39 0.92
C LYS A 426 18.27 8.69 0.82
N VAL A 427 19.33 9.43 0.47
CA VAL A 427 20.69 8.94 0.31
C VAL A 427 21.52 9.41 1.51
N PRO A 428 21.95 8.50 2.39
CA PRO A 428 22.88 8.86 3.45
C PRO A 428 24.18 9.40 2.86
N THR A 429 24.72 10.48 3.44
CA THR A 429 26.03 11.03 3.06
C THR A 429 27.18 10.06 3.35
N ASN A 430 26.94 9.08 4.23
CA ASN A 430 27.85 7.97 4.48
C ASN A 430 27.39 6.74 3.67
N PRO A 431 28.16 6.28 2.67
CA PRO A 431 27.82 5.08 1.89
C PRO A 431 27.76 3.81 2.75
N ALA A 432 28.35 3.81 3.96
CA ALA A 432 28.26 2.72 4.91
C ALA A 432 27.04 2.81 5.86
N ALA A 433 26.17 3.82 5.75
CA ALA A 433 24.98 3.88 6.59
C ALA A 433 23.81 3.12 5.94
N ILE A 434 23.16 2.25 6.70
CA ILE A 434 21.93 1.57 6.28
C ILE A 434 20.74 2.40 6.74
N PHE A 435 20.02 2.97 5.78
CA PHE A 435 18.83 3.76 6.08
C PHE A 435 17.64 2.87 6.48
N VAL A 436 17.01 3.21 7.61
CA VAL A 436 15.79 2.60 8.15
C VAL A 436 14.66 3.61 8.04
N SER A 437 13.68 3.34 7.17
CA SER A 437 12.55 4.25 6.94
C SER A 437 11.52 4.20 8.07
N SER A 438 10.71 5.24 8.22
CA SER A 438 9.53 5.25 9.11
C SER A 438 8.60 4.04 8.90
N GLU A 439 8.40 3.63 7.65
CA GLU A 439 7.66 2.43 7.28
C GLU A 439 8.31 1.16 7.85
N ASP A 440 9.62 1.02 7.72
CA ASP A 440 10.34 -0.12 8.31
C ASP A 440 10.12 -0.17 9.82
N ILE A 441 10.21 0.98 10.49
CA ILE A 441 10.03 1.06 11.94
C ILE A 441 8.59 0.67 12.33
N TYR A 442 7.59 1.14 11.58
CA TYR A 442 6.20 0.77 11.85
C TYR A 442 5.93 -0.71 11.59
N SER A 443 6.49 -1.26 10.51
CA SER A 443 6.35 -2.67 10.15
C SER A 443 6.93 -3.61 11.21
N ILE A 444 7.72 -3.07 12.15
CA ILE A 444 8.36 -3.77 13.26
C ILE A 444 7.75 -3.26 14.58
N SER A 445 6.42 -3.23 14.63
CA SER A 445 5.67 -2.90 15.84
C SER A 445 6.16 -3.71 17.05
N ALA A 446 6.26 -3.06 18.21
CA ALA A 446 6.60 -3.70 19.49
C ALA A 446 5.77 -4.98 19.76
N ALA A 447 4.53 -5.05 19.28
CA ALA A 447 3.62 -6.18 19.49
C ALA A 447 3.91 -7.43 18.62
N LEU A 448 4.77 -7.34 17.59
CA LEU A 448 5.06 -8.48 16.73
C LEU A 448 5.83 -9.59 17.47
N PRO A 449 5.57 -10.88 17.16
CA PRO A 449 6.41 -11.98 17.60
C PRO A 449 7.87 -11.71 17.27
N ARG A 450 8.78 -12.04 18.20
CA ARG A 450 10.21 -11.77 18.05
C ARG A 450 10.75 -12.41 16.76
N GLY A 451 10.42 -13.68 16.52
CA GLY A 451 10.76 -14.38 15.29
C GLY A 451 10.40 -13.61 14.02
N LEU A 452 9.16 -13.11 13.96
CA LEU A 452 8.63 -12.37 12.82
C LEU A 452 9.42 -11.08 12.58
N LYS A 453 9.77 -10.35 13.65
CA LYS A 453 10.63 -9.16 13.56
C LYS A 453 11.99 -9.50 12.95
N PHE A 454 12.65 -10.55 13.46
CA PHE A 454 13.93 -11.02 12.91
C PHE A 454 13.81 -11.35 11.43
N GLY A 455 12.80 -12.13 11.03
CA GLY A 455 12.60 -12.52 9.64
C GLY A 455 12.43 -11.31 8.72
N ILE A 456 11.60 -10.36 9.12
CA ILE A 456 11.38 -9.13 8.34
C ILE A 456 12.69 -8.33 8.22
N LEU A 457 13.36 -8.12 9.34
CA LEU A 457 14.58 -7.33 9.44
C LEU A 457 15.75 -7.89 8.65
N THR A 458 15.91 -9.22 8.65
CA THR A 458 16.99 -9.89 7.94
C THR A 458 16.99 -9.53 6.46
N THR A 459 15.85 -9.70 5.80
CA THR A 459 15.76 -9.47 4.35
C THR A 459 15.87 -7.99 3.96
N ARG A 460 15.53 -7.06 4.87
CA ARG A 460 15.56 -5.61 4.61
C ARG A 460 16.90 -4.95 4.91
N PHE A 461 17.57 -5.32 6.00
CA PHE A 461 18.79 -4.64 6.46
C PHE A 461 20.03 -5.51 6.42
N ILE A 462 19.91 -6.80 6.72
CA ILE A 462 21.11 -7.66 6.76
C ILE A 462 21.65 -7.89 5.37
N ASN A 463 20.77 -7.94 4.35
CA ASN A 463 21.18 -7.90 2.95
C ASN A 463 22.00 -6.64 2.59
N LYS A 464 21.60 -5.48 3.13
CA LYS A 464 22.35 -4.22 2.92
C LYS A 464 23.68 -4.24 3.69
N LEU A 465 23.69 -4.78 4.91
CA LEU A 465 24.90 -4.97 5.71
C LEU A 465 25.90 -5.86 4.97
N LEU A 466 25.49 -7.03 4.50
CA LEU A 466 26.39 -7.94 3.78
C LEU A 466 26.81 -7.38 2.42
N SER A 467 26.03 -6.49 1.80
CA SER A 467 26.40 -5.87 0.52
C SER A 467 27.58 -4.90 0.60
N VAL A 468 28.02 -4.50 1.81
CA VAL A 468 29.24 -3.69 1.98
C VAL A 468 30.50 -4.55 1.88
N LEU A 469 30.37 -5.87 2.01
CA LEU A 469 31.50 -6.78 1.89
C LEU A 469 31.91 -6.95 0.43
N PRO A 470 33.22 -7.01 0.12
CA PRO A 470 33.70 -7.37 -1.19
C PRO A 470 33.13 -8.71 -1.65
N THR A 471 32.76 -8.79 -2.93
CA THR A 471 32.31 -10.06 -3.52
C THR A 471 33.48 -11.02 -3.62
N LEU A 472 33.26 -12.26 -3.18
CA LEU A 472 34.23 -13.35 -3.28
C LEU A 472 33.93 -14.20 -4.52
N ASP A 473 33.91 -13.56 -5.69
CA ASP A 473 33.41 -14.16 -6.95
C ASP A 473 34.17 -15.43 -7.35
N ASP A 474 35.45 -15.53 -7.00
CA ASP A 474 36.31 -16.70 -7.28
C ASP A 474 36.23 -17.80 -6.20
N SER A 475 35.41 -17.62 -5.16
CA SER A 475 35.29 -18.62 -4.09
C SER A 475 34.42 -19.82 -4.50
N GLU A 476 34.77 -21.00 -4.00
CA GLU A 476 33.96 -22.22 -4.19
C GLU A 476 32.51 -22.03 -3.68
N GLY A 477 32.34 -21.26 -2.60
CA GLY A 477 31.03 -20.91 -2.06
C GLY A 477 30.20 -20.05 -3.02
N PHE A 478 30.81 -19.07 -3.69
CA PHE A 478 30.12 -18.26 -4.70
C PHE A 478 29.73 -19.10 -5.92
N GLN A 479 30.64 -19.94 -6.42
CA GLN A 479 30.35 -20.86 -7.52
C GLN A 479 29.19 -21.81 -7.17
N CYS A 480 29.12 -22.31 -5.92
CA CYS A 480 28.00 -23.10 -5.43
C CYS A 480 26.68 -22.32 -5.52
N TYR A 481 26.65 -21.05 -5.08
CA TYR A 481 25.45 -20.22 -5.19
C TYR A 481 25.08 -19.91 -6.63
N SER A 482 26.05 -19.67 -7.52
CA SER A 482 25.82 -19.47 -8.95
C SER A 482 25.14 -20.68 -9.58
N GLU A 483 25.67 -21.88 -9.35
CA GLU A 483 25.06 -23.12 -9.81
C GLU A 483 23.66 -23.33 -9.21
N TYR A 484 23.51 -23.08 -7.91
CA TYR A 484 22.25 -23.23 -7.21
C TYR A 484 21.17 -22.32 -7.79
N PHE A 485 21.38 -21.01 -7.83
CA PHE A 485 20.39 -20.05 -8.34
C PHE A 485 20.18 -20.18 -9.85
N GLY A 486 21.21 -20.54 -10.62
CA GLY A 486 21.11 -20.85 -12.05
C GLY A 486 20.26 -22.09 -12.35
N SER A 487 20.11 -23.00 -11.39
CA SER A 487 19.28 -24.21 -11.56
C SER A 487 17.78 -23.98 -11.36
N LEU A 488 17.35 -22.79 -10.92
CA LEU A 488 15.96 -22.52 -10.50
C LEU A 488 15.06 -22.06 -11.65
N GLY A 489 14.86 -22.94 -12.64
CA GLY A 489 14.14 -22.64 -13.87
C GLY A 489 12.63 -22.36 -13.71
N VAL A 490 12.06 -21.63 -14.66
CA VAL A 490 10.64 -21.31 -14.78
C VAL A 490 10.05 -21.92 -16.04
N ALA A 491 8.88 -22.55 -15.93
CA ALA A 491 8.12 -22.95 -17.10
C ALA A 491 7.57 -21.69 -17.78
N SER A 492 7.99 -21.45 -19.03
CA SER A 492 7.48 -20.39 -19.89
C SER A 492 6.68 -21.02 -21.03
N ILE A 493 5.49 -20.50 -21.30
CA ILE A 493 4.70 -20.93 -22.45
C ILE A 493 5.13 -20.09 -23.65
N ASP A 494 5.65 -20.74 -24.68
CA ASP A 494 5.91 -20.07 -25.93
C ASP A 494 4.58 -19.82 -26.66
N ASP A 495 4.19 -18.56 -26.77
CA ASP A 495 2.97 -18.09 -27.44
C ASP A 495 2.82 -18.64 -28.87
N THR A 496 3.93 -18.92 -29.56
CA THR A 496 3.89 -19.38 -30.95
C THR A 496 3.66 -20.89 -31.08
N SER A 497 4.17 -21.68 -30.13
CA SER A 497 4.15 -23.14 -30.21
C SER A 497 3.20 -23.80 -29.21
N ASN A 498 2.69 -23.05 -28.23
CA ASN A 498 1.93 -23.54 -27.09
C ASN A 498 2.65 -24.69 -26.35
N ARG A 499 3.99 -24.71 -26.41
CA ARG A 499 4.84 -25.65 -25.68
C ARG A 499 5.44 -24.95 -24.48
N SER A 500 5.39 -25.62 -23.33
CA SER A 500 6.12 -25.18 -22.15
C SER A 500 7.61 -25.45 -22.34
N THR A 501 8.42 -24.41 -22.35
CA THR A 501 9.88 -24.49 -22.29
C THR A 501 10.35 -24.14 -20.88
N LEU A 502 11.41 -24.78 -20.40
CA LEU A 502 12.00 -24.46 -19.10
C LEU A 502 13.14 -23.46 -19.34
N GLN A 503 12.98 -22.24 -18.84
CA GLN A 503 14.01 -21.20 -18.92
C GLN A 503 14.74 -21.10 -17.58
N TYR A 504 16.06 -20.95 -17.63
CA TYR A 504 16.91 -20.87 -16.45
C TYR A 504 17.57 -19.49 -16.37
N PRO A 505 17.68 -18.89 -15.17
CA PRO A 505 18.36 -17.62 -15.02
C PRO A 505 19.88 -17.79 -15.15
N ASP A 506 20.59 -16.68 -15.44
CA ASP A 506 22.04 -16.65 -15.30
C ASP A 506 22.43 -16.71 -13.81
N GLY A 507 22.98 -17.85 -13.38
CA GLY A 507 23.43 -18.08 -12.01
C GLY A 507 24.40 -17.01 -11.49
N ASN A 508 25.32 -16.53 -12.33
CA ASN A 508 26.30 -15.51 -11.94
C ASN A 508 25.65 -14.16 -11.70
N LEU A 509 24.60 -13.85 -12.46
CA LEU A 509 23.82 -12.63 -12.25
C LEU A 509 23.02 -12.69 -10.93
N LYS A 510 22.48 -13.87 -10.57
CA LYS A 510 21.61 -14.03 -9.38
C LYS A 510 22.36 -14.26 -8.08
N ALA A 511 23.51 -14.94 -8.12
CA ALA A 511 24.26 -15.35 -6.94
C ALA A 511 24.61 -14.19 -6.00
N PRO A 512 25.08 -13.01 -6.46
CA PRO A 512 25.45 -11.92 -5.57
C PRO A 512 24.32 -11.44 -4.66
N LYS A 513 23.05 -11.51 -5.10
CA LYS A 513 21.90 -11.14 -4.25
C LYS A 513 21.34 -12.33 -3.50
N GLY A 514 21.26 -13.49 -4.14
CA GLY A 514 20.76 -14.71 -3.51
C GLY A 514 21.63 -15.19 -2.34
N LEU A 515 22.96 -15.03 -2.42
CA LEU A 515 23.85 -15.36 -1.30
C LEU A 515 23.58 -14.48 -0.07
N LEU A 516 23.26 -13.20 -0.26
CA LEU A 516 23.01 -12.28 0.85
C LEU A 516 21.75 -12.70 1.61
N ASP A 517 20.70 -13.09 0.87
CA ASP A 517 19.45 -13.60 1.45
C ASP A 517 19.73 -14.81 2.36
N VAL A 518 20.53 -15.77 1.87
CA VAL A 518 20.85 -17.01 2.59
C VAL A 518 21.76 -16.76 3.79
N GLU A 519 22.89 -16.08 3.59
CA GLU A 519 23.89 -15.87 4.65
C GLU A 519 23.34 -14.98 5.77
N GLY A 520 22.57 -13.95 5.41
CA GLY A 520 21.87 -13.10 6.38
C GLY A 520 20.81 -13.87 7.18
N ALA A 521 20.05 -14.74 6.53
CA ALA A 521 19.08 -15.61 7.20
C ALA A 521 19.73 -16.63 8.12
N ARG A 522 20.84 -17.25 7.69
CA ARG A 522 21.59 -18.20 8.53
C ARG A 522 22.13 -17.54 9.79
N ALA A 523 22.70 -16.34 9.68
CA ALA A 523 23.14 -15.57 10.85
C ALA A 523 21.99 -15.28 11.82
N ALA A 524 20.84 -14.83 11.31
CA ALA A 524 19.67 -14.55 12.15
C ALA A 524 19.11 -15.81 12.84
N VAL A 525 19.08 -16.95 12.15
CA VAL A 525 18.68 -18.24 12.74
C VAL A 525 19.64 -18.65 13.85
N LYS A 526 20.95 -18.53 13.65
CA LYS A 526 21.96 -18.80 14.69
C LYS A 526 21.76 -17.93 15.93
N VAL A 527 21.48 -16.64 15.76
CA VAL A 527 21.14 -15.73 16.87
C VAL A 527 19.91 -16.24 17.62
N LEU A 528 18.81 -16.50 16.91
CA LEU A 528 17.57 -16.99 17.53
C LEU A 528 17.76 -18.33 18.25
N LEU A 529 18.63 -19.21 17.74
CA LEU A 529 18.98 -20.48 18.39
C LEU A 529 19.82 -20.28 19.65
N LYS A 530 20.80 -19.38 19.64
CA LYS A 530 21.65 -19.06 20.80
C LYS A 530 20.86 -18.40 21.93
N GLU A 531 19.90 -17.55 21.57
CA GLU A 531 19.07 -16.83 22.54
C GLU A 531 17.93 -17.66 23.10
N ARG A 532 17.62 -18.83 22.49
CA ARG A 532 16.67 -19.75 23.10
C ARG A 532 17.25 -20.19 24.44
N PRO A 533 16.56 -19.92 25.57
CA PRO A 533 16.97 -20.53 26.82
C PRO A 533 16.93 -22.04 26.58
N PHE A 534 18.06 -22.72 26.84
CA PHE A 534 18.25 -24.18 26.75
C PHE A 534 17.30 -24.91 27.71
N VAL A 535 15.99 -24.80 27.49
CA VAL A 535 14.98 -25.56 28.18
C VAL A 535 14.75 -26.78 27.28
N HIS A 536 15.62 -27.78 27.44
CA HIS A 536 15.55 -29.12 26.82
C HIS A 536 14.31 -29.94 27.23
N ARG A 537 13.16 -29.29 27.42
CA ARG A 537 11.88 -29.95 27.54
C ARG A 537 11.01 -29.30 26.49
N ARG A 538 10.50 -30.12 25.57
CA ARG A 538 9.36 -29.81 24.69
C ARG A 538 8.57 -28.67 25.30
N PRO A 539 8.42 -27.51 24.64
CA PRO A 539 7.76 -26.37 25.24
C PRO A 539 6.41 -26.86 25.76
N ARG A 540 6.30 -27.02 27.08
CA ARG A 540 5.01 -26.96 27.75
C ARG A 540 4.57 -25.56 27.36
N ARG A 541 3.65 -25.46 26.37
CA ARG A 541 3.07 -24.22 25.86
C ARG A 541 3.24 -23.15 26.92
N SER A 542 4.19 -22.25 26.72
CA SER A 542 4.54 -21.24 27.72
C SER A 542 3.24 -20.50 28.00
N VAL A 543 2.74 -20.63 29.22
CA VAL A 543 1.49 -20.01 29.66
C VAL A 543 1.57 -18.49 29.51
N ASP A 544 2.79 -17.94 29.37
CA ASP A 544 3.06 -16.51 29.22
C ASP A 544 3.26 -16.05 27.76
N SER A 545 3.26 -16.93 26.75
CA SER A 545 3.13 -16.48 25.36
C SER A 545 1.64 -16.31 25.05
N GLN A 546 1.08 -15.16 25.43
CA GLN A 546 -0.30 -14.77 25.11
C GLN A 546 -0.55 -14.57 23.60
N SER A 547 0.42 -14.90 22.74
CA SER A 547 0.17 -15.01 21.30
C SER A 547 -0.62 -16.29 21.06
N VAL A 548 -1.84 -16.14 20.55
CA VAL A 548 -2.73 -17.23 20.09
C VAL A 548 -2.12 -17.98 18.88
N SER A 549 -0.91 -17.61 18.44
CA SER A 549 -0.20 -18.27 17.37
C SER A 549 0.28 -19.67 17.76
N VAL A 550 0.05 -20.62 16.87
CA VAL A 550 0.57 -22.00 16.95
C VAL A 550 2.09 -22.03 16.72
N LEU A 551 2.66 -20.98 16.11
CA LEU A 551 4.05 -20.92 15.68
C LEU A 551 4.99 -20.42 16.77
N ASN A 552 6.17 -21.04 16.87
CA ASN A 552 7.30 -20.62 17.68
C ASN A 552 8.14 -19.54 16.97
N ASP A 553 9.13 -18.96 17.66
CA ASP A 553 9.92 -17.86 17.11
C ASP A 553 10.71 -18.22 15.83
N LEU A 554 11.17 -19.46 15.67
CA LEU A 554 11.87 -19.81 14.42
C LEU A 554 10.88 -20.03 13.28
N GLU A 555 9.72 -20.64 13.55
CA GLU A 555 8.65 -20.73 12.54
C GLU A 555 8.20 -19.32 12.09
N TRP A 556 8.01 -18.41 13.05
CA TRP A 556 7.71 -17.01 12.76
C TRP A 556 8.82 -16.28 12.00
N PHE A 557 10.08 -16.62 12.27
CA PHE A 557 11.22 -16.10 11.50
C PHE A 557 11.11 -16.47 10.02
N PHE A 558 10.92 -17.75 9.71
CA PHE A 558 10.82 -18.19 8.31
C PHE A 558 9.63 -17.57 7.60
N VAL A 559 8.47 -17.50 8.29
CA VAL A 559 7.30 -16.77 7.78
C VAL A 559 7.66 -15.32 7.49
N GLY A 560 8.27 -14.61 8.44
CA GLY A 560 8.66 -13.20 8.29
C GLY A 560 9.64 -12.93 7.16
N ALA A 561 10.67 -13.77 7.04
CA ALA A 561 11.66 -13.65 5.99
C ALA A 561 11.04 -13.88 4.60
N THR A 562 10.13 -14.86 4.49
CA THR A 562 9.45 -15.17 3.22
C THR A 562 8.42 -14.11 2.83
N LEU A 563 7.74 -13.49 3.79
CA LEU A 563 6.74 -12.45 3.50
C LEU A 563 7.31 -11.29 2.67
N ASN A 564 8.57 -10.90 2.86
CA ASN A 564 9.19 -9.84 2.07
C ASN A 564 9.40 -10.20 0.59
N PHE A 565 9.21 -11.46 0.22
CA PHE A 565 9.29 -11.94 -1.16
C PHE A 565 7.91 -12.22 -1.78
N CYS A 566 6.82 -11.97 -1.05
CA CYS A 566 5.47 -12.17 -1.55
C CYS A 566 5.04 -11.02 -2.46
N ASP A 567 5.49 -11.04 -3.71
CA ASP A 567 5.14 -10.04 -4.72
C ASP A 567 4.30 -10.67 -5.85
N VAL A 568 3.24 -9.96 -6.27
CA VAL A 568 2.35 -10.41 -7.35
C VAL A 568 2.84 -9.78 -8.65
N LYS A 569 3.54 -10.59 -9.45
CA LYS A 569 4.07 -10.17 -10.75
C LYS A 569 3.31 -10.81 -11.91
N THR A 570 3.20 -10.08 -13.00
CA THR A 570 2.73 -10.60 -14.29
C THR A 570 3.79 -11.53 -14.90
N GLU A 571 3.40 -12.39 -15.84
CA GLU A 571 4.34 -13.29 -16.52
C GLU A 571 5.47 -12.53 -17.24
N SER A 572 5.15 -11.38 -17.85
CA SER A 572 6.14 -10.51 -18.48
C SER A 572 7.16 -9.96 -17.48
N GLU A 573 6.71 -9.53 -16.30
CA GLU A 573 7.62 -9.04 -15.24
C GLU A 573 8.46 -10.17 -14.66
N ILE A 574 7.93 -11.40 -14.58
CA ILE A 574 8.68 -12.57 -14.13
C ILE A 574 9.78 -12.93 -15.13
N LEU A 575 9.51 -12.84 -16.44
CA LEU A 575 10.51 -13.10 -17.48
C LEU A 575 11.58 -12.00 -17.52
N ASP A 576 11.18 -10.73 -17.40
CA ASP A 576 12.14 -9.62 -17.29
C ASP A 576 13.02 -9.76 -16.04
N ASP A 577 12.42 -10.10 -14.90
CA ASP A 577 13.16 -10.42 -13.68
C ASP A 577 14.12 -11.58 -13.91
N LEU A 578 13.72 -12.63 -14.61
CA LEU A 578 14.54 -13.81 -14.88
C LEU A 578 15.81 -13.41 -15.64
N GLU A 579 15.68 -12.59 -16.67
CA GLU A 579 16.77 -12.22 -17.58
C GLU A 579 17.64 -11.07 -17.05
N ASN A 580 17.01 -10.01 -16.51
CA ASN A 580 17.67 -8.71 -16.34
C ASN A 580 17.89 -8.32 -14.87
N SER A 581 17.10 -8.87 -13.93
CA SER A 581 17.25 -8.50 -12.51
C SER A 581 18.47 -9.18 -11.88
N PRO A 582 19.28 -8.52 -11.03
CA PRO A 582 20.29 -9.20 -10.24
C PRO A 582 19.68 -10.02 -9.08
N TYR A 583 18.41 -9.83 -8.77
CA TYR A 583 17.72 -10.58 -7.72
C TYR A 583 17.14 -11.89 -8.29
N PRO A 584 17.18 -13.00 -7.54
CA PRO A 584 16.33 -14.14 -7.86
C PRO A 584 14.86 -13.70 -7.87
N ARG A 585 14.01 -14.31 -8.70
CA ARG A 585 12.59 -13.93 -8.79
C ARG A 585 11.89 -14.09 -7.44
N SER A 586 11.01 -13.15 -7.09
CA SER A 586 10.31 -13.10 -5.80
C SER A 586 9.64 -14.43 -5.45
N SER A 587 8.98 -15.06 -6.43
CA SER A 587 8.25 -16.34 -6.30
C SER A 587 9.11 -17.54 -5.88
N ILE A 588 10.43 -17.49 -6.05
CA ILE A 588 11.33 -18.57 -5.58
C ILE A 588 12.22 -18.15 -4.42
N ARG A 589 12.42 -16.84 -4.17
CA ARG A 589 13.41 -16.37 -3.20
C ARG A 589 13.21 -16.97 -1.82
N GLY A 590 11.97 -17.00 -1.33
CA GLY A 590 11.64 -17.60 -0.04
C GLY A 590 12.06 -19.07 0.03
N ASN A 591 11.62 -19.87 -0.95
CA ASN A 591 11.98 -21.29 -1.00
C ASN A 591 13.48 -21.49 -1.17
N ALA A 592 14.09 -20.76 -2.09
CA ALA A 592 15.50 -20.89 -2.41
C ALA A 592 16.39 -20.55 -1.21
N MET A 593 16.04 -19.50 -0.47
CA MET A 593 16.72 -19.10 0.76
C MET A 593 16.58 -20.18 1.84
N ILE A 594 15.35 -20.63 2.08
CA ILE A 594 15.04 -21.54 3.19
C ILE A 594 15.63 -22.93 3.00
N ARG A 595 15.65 -23.43 1.76
CA ARG A 595 16.31 -24.70 1.40
C ARG A 595 17.81 -24.70 1.72
N GLN A 596 18.44 -23.56 1.92
CA GLN A 596 19.86 -23.45 2.26
C GLN A 596 20.10 -23.34 3.78
N ILE A 597 19.06 -23.54 4.60
CA ILE A 597 19.08 -23.43 6.06
C ILE A 597 18.61 -24.76 6.66
N VAL A 598 19.56 -25.61 7.07
CA VAL A 598 19.29 -26.99 7.53
C VAL A 598 18.31 -27.04 8.71
N GLU A 599 18.30 -26.02 9.56
CA GLU A 599 17.41 -25.96 10.71
C GLU A 599 15.94 -25.86 10.31
N PHE A 600 15.63 -25.36 9.11
CA PHE A 600 14.26 -25.33 8.61
C PHE A 600 13.63 -26.73 8.56
N GLU A 601 14.38 -27.71 8.02
CA GLU A 601 13.91 -29.09 7.88
C GLU A 601 13.59 -29.70 9.26
N GLU A 602 14.42 -29.43 10.25
CA GLU A 602 14.20 -29.88 11.63
C GLU A 602 12.97 -29.24 12.27
N ILE A 603 12.75 -27.94 12.00
CA ILE A 603 11.68 -27.15 12.62
C ILE A 603 10.32 -27.51 12.05
N PHE A 604 10.23 -27.68 10.73
CA PHE A 604 8.99 -28.04 10.04
C PHE A 604 8.82 -29.55 9.84
N GLN A 605 9.80 -30.35 10.28
CA GLN A 605 9.81 -31.83 10.19
C GLN A 605 9.66 -32.31 8.75
N CYS A 606 10.41 -31.70 7.83
CA CYS A 606 10.43 -32.13 6.44
C CYS A 606 11.22 -33.44 6.29
N ALA A 607 10.73 -34.32 5.42
CA ALA A 607 11.42 -35.55 5.04
C ALA A 607 12.49 -35.27 3.98
N GLU A 608 13.47 -36.16 3.84
CA GLU A 608 14.56 -36.01 2.85
C GLU A 608 14.04 -35.98 1.39
N GLU A 609 12.90 -36.62 1.15
CA GLU A 609 12.22 -36.64 -0.15
C GLU A 609 11.35 -35.39 -0.43
N ASP A 610 11.11 -34.55 0.58
CA ASP A 610 10.28 -33.35 0.41
C ASP A 610 11.01 -32.31 -0.44
N PHE A 611 10.25 -31.53 -1.21
CA PHE A 611 10.81 -30.51 -2.11
C PHE A 611 11.68 -29.49 -1.38
N MET A 612 11.27 -29.12 -0.16
CA MET A 612 11.99 -28.16 0.66
C MET A 612 13.19 -28.75 1.41
N SER A 613 13.44 -30.06 1.34
CA SER A 613 14.71 -30.63 1.80
C SER A 613 15.82 -30.40 0.77
N HIS A 614 17.03 -30.15 1.25
CA HIS A 614 18.18 -29.92 0.40
C HIS A 614 19.48 -30.47 0.98
N SER A 615 20.04 -31.48 0.32
CA SER A 615 21.21 -32.21 0.81
C SER A 615 22.54 -31.45 0.70
N LYS A 616 22.62 -30.36 -0.08
CA LYS A 616 23.88 -29.63 -0.33
C LYS A 616 23.71 -28.13 -0.07
N THR A 617 24.10 -27.66 1.11
CA THR A 617 24.09 -26.22 1.41
C THR A 617 25.34 -25.52 0.90
N CYS A 618 25.18 -24.35 0.29
CA CYS A 618 26.26 -23.42 -0.03
C CYS A 618 26.57 -22.53 1.20
N SER A 619 27.84 -22.15 1.39
CA SER A 619 28.25 -21.23 2.46
C SER A 619 29.45 -20.39 2.06
N VAL A 620 29.36 -19.08 2.28
CA VAL A 620 30.47 -18.12 2.05
C VAL A 620 30.96 -17.55 3.38
N PHE A 621 30.09 -16.97 4.21
CA PHE A 621 30.51 -16.25 5.42
C PHE A 621 30.14 -16.97 6.72
N VAL A 622 28.92 -17.52 6.79
CA VAL A 622 28.27 -18.01 8.01
C VAL A 622 27.99 -19.51 7.94
#